data_AF-A0A8C7YQA5-F1
#
_entry.id   AF-A0A8C7YQA5-F1
#
_cell.length_a   1.000
_cell.length_b   1.000
_cell.length_c   1.000
_cell.angle_alpha   90.00
_cell.angle_beta   90.00
_cell.angle_gamma   90.00
#
_symmetry.space_group_name_H-M   'P 1'
#
loop_
_entity.id
_entity.type
_entity.pdbx_description
1 polymer ?
#
loop_
_entity_poly.entity_id
_entity_poly.type
_entity_poly.pdbx_seq_one_letter_code
_entity_poly.pdbx_strand_id
1 'polypeptide(L)'
;RMGKVHTTDFPGNYPGFQDDWDMKSFQKNFRIDVVHLDENNIEFDMVGIDAAIANAFRRILLAEVPTMAIEKVFIYNNTSIVQDEVLAHRLGLVPIKADPRLFEYKNIEQEASEIDTIQLQLKIKCSRNPRASKESSDPREAEEILFHISIYVN
;
A
#
# COMPACT_ATOMS: atom_id res chain seq x y z
N ARG A 1 -0.57 36.48 1.31
CA ARG A 1 0.81 36.26 0.81
C ARG A 1 1.59 35.58 1.92
N MET A 2 2.01 34.34 1.76
CA MET A 2 2.91 33.69 2.74
C MET A 2 4.31 34.33 2.61
N GLY A 3 4.89 34.75 3.73
CA GLY A 3 6.25 35.27 3.79
C GLY A 3 7.19 34.22 4.40
N LYS A 4 8.47 34.23 3.97
CA LYS A 4 9.55 33.31 4.40
C LYS A 4 9.20 31.83 4.23
N VAL A 5 9.46 31.30 3.04
CA VAL A 5 9.14 29.91 2.64
C VAL A 5 10.38 29.03 2.44
N HIS A 6 11.57 29.60 2.63
CA HIS A 6 12.84 28.90 2.42
C HIS A 6 13.55 28.71 3.76
N THR A 7 14.21 27.56 3.91
CA THR A 7 15.23 27.29 4.93
C THR A 7 16.39 28.27 4.72
N THR A 8 16.86 28.93 5.77
CA THR A 8 17.89 29.99 5.70
C THR A 8 19.01 29.82 6.73
N ASP A 9 18.89 28.83 7.61
CA ASP A 9 19.85 28.35 8.60
C ASP A 9 20.96 27.54 7.93
N PHE A 10 21.75 28.23 7.11
CA PHE A 10 22.95 27.69 6.46
C PHE A 10 24.16 28.57 6.77
N PRO A 11 25.37 27.99 6.86
CA PRO A 11 26.58 28.75 7.16
C PRO A 11 26.77 29.95 6.24
N GLY A 12 26.98 31.13 6.83
CA GLY A 12 27.24 32.37 6.08
C GLY A 12 26.01 33.16 5.66
N ASN A 13 24.78 32.72 5.95
CA ASN A 13 23.57 33.51 5.65
C ASN A 13 23.36 34.69 6.60
N TYR A 14 23.79 34.58 7.86
CA TYR A 14 23.61 35.62 8.86
C TYR A 14 24.94 36.03 9.52
N PRO A 15 25.26 37.34 9.58
CA PRO A 15 26.48 37.80 10.24
C PRO A 15 26.39 37.52 11.75
N GLY A 16 27.39 36.83 12.29
CA GLY A 16 27.48 36.52 13.73
C GLY A 16 26.75 35.24 14.17
N PHE A 17 26.09 34.53 13.25
CA PHE A 17 25.52 33.21 13.53
C PHE A 17 26.42 32.11 12.97
N GLN A 18 26.62 31.05 13.75
CA GLN A 18 27.30 29.83 13.31
C GLN A 18 26.23 28.76 13.07
N ASP A 19 25.72 28.72 11.84
CA ASP A 19 24.76 27.71 11.38
C ASP A 19 25.49 26.48 10.79
N ASP A 20 26.72 26.23 11.25
CA ASP A 20 27.49 25.04 10.86
C ASP A 20 26.81 23.78 11.38
N TRP A 21 26.87 22.72 10.56
CA TRP A 21 26.30 21.44 10.95
C TRP A 21 27.03 20.87 12.18
N ASP A 22 26.29 20.71 13.27
CA ASP A 22 26.75 20.03 14.48
C ASP A 22 25.78 18.92 14.88
N MET A 23 26.30 17.68 14.82
CA MET A 23 25.55 16.48 15.20
C MET A 23 25.08 16.53 16.66
N LYS A 24 25.87 17.09 17.58
CA LYS A 24 25.49 17.15 19.00
C LYS A 24 24.31 18.08 19.22
N SER A 25 24.33 19.24 18.57
CA SER A 25 23.22 20.19 18.58
C SER A 25 21.97 19.58 17.95
N PHE A 26 22.09 18.89 16.82
CA PHE A 26 20.96 18.18 16.21
C PHE A 26 20.37 17.13 17.15
N GLN A 27 21.19 16.24 17.72
CA GLN A 27 20.72 15.20 18.64
C GLN A 27 20.05 15.76 19.90
N LYS A 28 20.52 16.90 20.41
CA LYS A 28 19.93 17.56 21.58
C LYS A 28 18.55 18.16 21.28
N ASN A 29 18.35 18.65 20.06
CA ASN A 29 17.15 19.39 19.67
C ASN A 29 16.09 18.50 19.00
N PHE A 30 16.52 17.42 18.35
CA PHE A 30 15.63 16.49 17.66
C PHE A 30 14.82 15.66 18.67
N ARG A 31 13.50 15.68 18.53
CA ARG A 31 12.60 14.82 19.30
C ARG A 31 11.39 14.42 18.48
N ILE A 32 10.78 13.30 18.89
CA ILE A 32 9.55 12.77 18.31
C ILE A 32 8.53 12.63 19.44
N ASP A 33 7.38 13.27 19.27
CA ASP A 33 6.27 13.23 20.21
C ASP A 33 5.10 12.50 19.55
N VAL A 34 4.73 11.30 20.03
CA VAL A 34 3.62 10.52 19.47
C VAL A 34 2.30 11.04 20.05
N VAL A 35 1.42 11.53 19.17
CA VAL A 35 0.13 12.14 19.52
C VAL A 35 -0.96 11.07 19.58
N HIS A 36 -0.99 10.18 18.58
CA HIS A 36 -1.99 9.13 18.47
C HIS A 36 -1.41 7.86 17.84
N LEU A 37 -1.88 6.71 18.30
CA LEU A 37 -1.53 5.41 17.77
C LEU A 37 -2.73 4.46 17.87
N ASP A 38 -3.19 3.97 16.73
CA ASP A 38 -4.20 2.92 16.62
C ASP A 38 -3.66 1.75 15.76
N GLU A 39 -4.51 0.76 15.44
CA GLU A 39 -4.10 -0.43 14.68
C GLU A 39 -3.64 -0.13 13.24
N ASN A 40 -4.15 0.92 12.60
CA ASN A 40 -3.92 1.23 11.18
C ASN A 40 -3.38 2.66 10.94
N ASN A 41 -3.33 3.50 11.95
CA ASN A 41 -2.94 4.91 11.88
C ASN A 41 -1.95 5.26 12.99
N ILE A 42 -1.03 6.15 12.66
CA ILE A 42 -0.07 6.75 13.59
C ILE A 42 0.04 8.25 13.32
N GLU A 43 0.00 9.05 14.38
CA GLU A 43 0.18 10.51 14.34
C GLU A 43 1.29 10.90 15.31
N PHE A 44 2.30 11.64 14.82
CA PHE A 44 3.44 12.06 15.60
C PHE A 44 4.04 13.36 15.07
N ASP A 45 4.63 14.13 15.98
CA ASP A 45 5.34 15.36 15.67
C ASP A 45 6.85 15.08 15.61
N MET A 46 7.51 15.58 14.55
CA MET A 46 8.98 15.61 14.46
C MET A 46 9.48 17.04 14.65
N VAL A 47 10.15 17.31 15.76
CA VAL A 47 10.67 18.64 16.09
C VAL A 47 12.18 18.68 15.89
N GLY A 48 12.70 19.75 15.28
CA GLY A 48 14.13 19.95 15.08
C GLY A 48 14.72 19.26 13.85
N ILE A 49 13.89 18.96 12.84
CA ILE A 49 14.30 18.37 11.55
C ILE A 49 14.06 19.35 10.40
N ASP A 50 14.91 19.31 9.38
CA ASP A 50 14.70 20.10 8.15
C ASP A 50 13.58 19.50 7.27
N ALA A 51 12.88 20.37 6.55
CA ALA A 51 11.79 20.01 5.66
C ALA A 51 12.21 19.04 4.54
N ALA A 52 13.46 19.11 4.08
CA ALA A 52 13.98 18.20 3.05
C ALA A 52 14.02 16.74 3.55
N ILE A 53 14.45 16.52 4.80
CA ILE A 53 14.51 15.17 5.38
C ILE A 53 13.10 14.65 5.68
N ALA A 54 12.23 15.48 6.25
CA ALA A 54 10.83 15.10 6.48
C ALA A 54 10.11 14.71 5.17
N ASN A 55 10.32 15.46 4.09
CA ASN A 55 9.76 15.14 2.78
C ASN A 55 10.42 13.88 2.16
N ALA A 56 11.68 13.58 2.48
CA ALA A 56 12.31 12.32 2.09
C ALA A 56 11.59 11.11 2.72
N PHE A 57 11.30 11.14 4.03
CA PHE A 57 10.50 10.09 4.67
C PHE A 57 9.12 9.94 4.04
N ARG A 58 8.43 11.05 3.77
CA ARG A 58 7.14 11.03 3.08
C ARG A 58 7.22 10.33 1.72
N ARG A 59 8.30 10.58 0.94
CA ARG A 59 8.49 9.95 -0.37
C ARG A 59 8.80 8.45 -0.25
N ILE A 60 9.66 8.08 0.69
CA ILE A 60 10.01 6.67 0.95
C ILE A 60 8.76 5.87 1.32
N LEU A 61 7.97 6.37 2.28
CA LEU A 61 6.74 5.71 2.73
C LEU A 61 5.69 5.54 1.62
N LEU A 62 5.66 6.45 0.64
CA LEU A 62 4.71 6.39 -0.47
C LEU A 62 5.14 5.49 -1.62
N ALA A 63 6.43 5.30 -1.84
CA ALA A 63 6.93 4.75 -3.10
C ALA A 63 8.04 3.70 -2.98
N GLU A 64 8.74 3.61 -1.85
CA GLU A 64 9.92 2.75 -1.70
C GLU A 64 9.74 1.64 -0.66
N VAL A 65 8.67 1.69 0.15
CA VAL A 65 8.34 0.59 1.06
C VAL A 65 7.72 -0.55 0.24
N PRO A 66 8.36 -1.73 0.17
CA PRO A 66 7.82 -2.85 -0.60
C PRO A 66 6.58 -3.43 0.08
N THR A 67 5.61 -3.86 -0.73
CA THR A 67 4.36 -4.48 -0.29
C THR A 67 3.98 -5.60 -1.23
N MET A 68 3.38 -6.67 -0.71
CA MET A 68 2.86 -7.77 -1.53
C MET A 68 1.57 -7.35 -2.23
N ALA A 69 1.50 -7.49 -3.55
CA ALA A 69 0.32 -7.16 -4.35
C ALA A 69 0.06 -8.19 -5.46
N ILE A 70 -1.18 -8.23 -5.92
CA ILE A 70 -1.58 -9.13 -7.00
C ILE A 70 -1.03 -8.60 -8.33
N GLU A 71 -0.12 -9.35 -8.95
CA GLU A 71 0.50 -8.96 -10.23
C GLU A 71 -0.08 -9.76 -11.41
N LYS A 72 -0.17 -11.09 -11.29
CA LYS A 72 -0.64 -11.96 -12.37
C LYS A 72 -1.95 -12.65 -11.99
N VAL A 73 -2.90 -12.56 -12.92
CA VAL A 73 -4.26 -13.10 -12.75
C VAL A 73 -4.54 -14.05 -13.91
N PHE A 74 -4.67 -15.34 -13.62
CA PHE A 74 -5.02 -16.36 -14.59
C PHE A 74 -6.52 -16.67 -14.46
N ILE A 75 -7.28 -16.30 -15.49
CA ILE A 75 -8.73 -16.47 -15.53
C ILE A 75 -9.06 -17.73 -16.30
N TYR A 76 -9.76 -18.65 -15.64
CA TYR A 76 -10.31 -19.84 -16.26
C TYR A 76 -11.82 -19.68 -16.32
N ASN A 77 -12.31 -19.27 -17.49
CA ASN A 77 -13.73 -19.12 -17.83
C ASN A 77 -14.48 -18.08 -16.96
N ASN A 78 -14.35 -16.80 -17.32
CA ASN A 78 -15.21 -15.73 -16.82
C ASN A 78 -16.47 -15.61 -17.69
N THR A 79 -17.63 -15.89 -17.10
CA THR A 79 -18.95 -15.74 -17.74
C THR A 79 -19.76 -14.57 -17.18
N SER A 80 -19.12 -13.72 -16.38
CA SER A 80 -19.74 -12.55 -15.79
C SER A 80 -19.83 -11.39 -16.78
N ILE A 81 -20.52 -10.33 -16.36
CA ILE A 81 -20.63 -9.08 -17.12
C ILE A 81 -19.33 -8.27 -17.06
N VAL A 82 -18.48 -8.50 -16.05
CA VAL A 82 -17.24 -7.74 -15.88
C VAL A 82 -16.16 -8.31 -16.80
N GLN A 83 -15.55 -7.43 -17.58
CA GLN A 83 -14.43 -7.75 -18.48
C GLN A 83 -13.21 -8.23 -17.69
N ASP A 84 -12.45 -9.15 -18.27
CA ASP A 84 -11.29 -9.79 -17.65
C ASP A 84 -10.24 -8.76 -17.20
N GLU A 85 -9.95 -7.76 -18.01
CA GLU A 85 -8.96 -6.72 -17.73
C GLU A 85 -9.40 -5.84 -16.55
N VAL A 86 -10.70 -5.51 -16.51
CA VAL A 86 -11.29 -4.72 -15.42
C VAL A 86 -11.28 -5.53 -14.12
N LEU A 87 -11.60 -6.82 -14.18
CA LEU A 87 -11.58 -7.70 -13.02
C LEU A 87 -10.16 -7.85 -12.46
N ALA A 88 -9.17 -8.13 -13.32
CA ALA A 88 -7.78 -8.26 -12.93
C ALA A 88 -7.22 -6.97 -12.33
N HIS A 89 -7.52 -5.81 -12.94
CA HIS A 89 -7.10 -4.51 -12.41
C HIS A 89 -7.68 -4.24 -11.01
N ARG A 90 -8.95 -4.58 -10.79
CA ARG A 90 -9.58 -4.43 -9.45
C ARG A 90 -8.94 -5.36 -8.43
N LEU A 91 -8.62 -6.59 -8.80
CA LEU A 91 -7.92 -7.54 -7.92
C LEU A 91 -6.52 -7.03 -7.57
N GLY A 92 -5.80 -6.42 -8.52
CA GLY A 92 -4.49 -5.79 -8.29
C GLY A 92 -4.46 -4.72 -7.19
N LEU A 93 -5.59 -4.05 -6.95
CA LEU A 93 -5.70 -2.99 -5.94
C LEU A 93 -6.11 -3.48 -4.55
N VAL A 94 -6.39 -4.78 -4.38
CA VAL A 94 -6.78 -5.35 -3.09
C VAL A 94 -5.52 -5.57 -2.25
N PRO A 95 -5.39 -4.95 -1.06
CA PRO A 95 -4.23 -5.15 -0.21
C PRO A 95 -4.21 -6.58 0.36
N ILE A 96 -3.04 -7.23 0.29
CA ILE A 96 -2.82 -8.58 0.84
C ILE A 96 -2.11 -8.47 2.17
N LYS A 97 -2.64 -9.13 3.20
CA LYS A 97 -2.02 -9.22 4.52
C LYS A 97 -0.93 -10.30 4.54
N ALA A 98 0.17 -10.04 3.84
CA ALA A 98 1.39 -10.84 3.85
C ALA A 98 2.58 -9.95 4.21
N ASP A 99 3.50 -10.45 5.03
CA ASP A 99 4.70 -9.69 5.40
C ASP A 99 5.74 -9.76 4.27
N PRO A 100 6.01 -8.66 3.55
CA PRO A 100 6.90 -8.66 2.39
C PRO A 100 8.35 -9.02 2.75
N ARG A 101 8.72 -8.92 4.03
CA ARG A 101 10.09 -9.25 4.50
C ARG A 101 10.38 -10.74 4.52
N LEU A 102 9.35 -11.58 4.37
CA LEU A 102 9.48 -13.03 4.31
C LEU A 102 9.66 -13.55 2.88
N PHE A 103 9.57 -12.68 1.87
CA PHE A 103 9.63 -13.02 0.46
C PHE A 103 10.83 -12.36 -0.20
N GLU A 104 11.37 -13.03 -1.22
CA GLU A 104 12.41 -12.47 -2.08
C GLU A 104 11.78 -11.84 -3.33
N TYR A 105 12.47 -10.86 -3.91
CA TYR A 105 12.05 -10.32 -5.21
C TYR A 105 12.15 -11.40 -6.28
N LYS A 106 11.05 -11.62 -6.99
CA LYS A 106 11.01 -12.57 -8.08
C LYS A 106 12.03 -12.25 -9.17
N ASN A 107 12.83 -13.25 -9.52
CA ASN A 107 13.67 -13.20 -10.70
C ASN A 107 12.82 -13.44 -11.97
N ILE A 108 12.93 -12.55 -12.95
CA ILE A 108 12.16 -12.59 -14.21
C ILE A 108 12.43 -13.88 -15.00
N GLU A 109 13.62 -14.46 -14.84
CA GLU A 109 14.07 -15.65 -15.58
C GLU A 109 13.65 -16.98 -14.93
N GLN A 110 13.24 -16.96 -13.66
CA GLN A 110 12.91 -18.17 -12.91
C GLN A 110 11.39 -18.37 -12.82
N GLU A 111 10.99 -19.64 -12.78
CA GLU A 111 9.61 -19.99 -12.48
C GLU A 111 9.25 -19.56 -11.05
N ALA A 112 7.97 -19.25 -10.84
CA ALA A 112 7.47 -18.85 -9.53
C ALA A 112 7.75 -19.96 -8.51
N SER A 113 8.27 -19.59 -7.36
CA SER A 113 8.62 -20.50 -6.27
C SER A 113 7.89 -20.13 -4.98
N GLU A 114 7.91 -21.01 -4.00
CA GLU A 114 7.25 -20.77 -2.71
C GLU A 114 7.91 -19.64 -1.89
N ILE A 115 9.14 -19.25 -2.25
CA ILE A 115 9.91 -18.20 -1.56
C ILE A 115 9.64 -16.80 -2.13
N ASP A 116 9.14 -16.71 -3.36
CA ASP A 116 8.96 -15.42 -4.06
C ASP A 116 7.49 -15.08 -4.33
N THR A 117 6.59 -16.08 -4.37
CA THR A 117 5.22 -15.87 -4.83
C THR A 117 4.20 -16.54 -3.92
N ILE A 118 3.06 -15.88 -3.70
CA ILE A 118 1.87 -16.49 -3.08
C ILE A 118 0.83 -16.79 -4.15
N GLN A 119 0.27 -18.00 -4.15
CA GLN A 119 -0.84 -18.36 -5.04
C GLN A 119 -2.18 -18.34 -4.28
N LEU A 120 -3.15 -17.56 -4.77
CA LEU A 120 -4.52 -17.51 -4.27
C LEU A 120 -5.49 -18.04 -5.34
N GLN A 121 -6.60 -18.63 -4.92
CA GLN A 121 -7.62 -19.15 -5.82
C GLN A 121 -9.00 -18.56 -5.48
N LEU A 122 -9.59 -17.82 -6.42
CA LEU A 122 -10.98 -17.37 -6.33
C LEU A 122 -11.88 -18.33 -7.10
N LYS A 123 -12.75 -19.07 -6.39
CA LYS A 123 -13.73 -19.97 -7.00
C LYS A 123 -15.15 -19.73 -6.46
N ILE A 124 -15.99 -19.04 -7.22
CA ILE A 124 -17.38 -18.71 -6.81
C ILE A 124 -18.38 -19.44 -7.73
N LYS A 125 -19.69 -19.57 -7.49
CA LYS A 125 -20.69 -20.01 -8.51
C LYS A 125 -22.13 -19.56 -8.19
N CYS A 126 -22.68 -18.61 -8.96
CA CYS A 126 -23.72 -18.90 -9.95
C CYS A 126 -24.79 -19.94 -9.65
N SER A 127 -25.60 -19.87 -8.58
CA SER A 127 -26.84 -20.63 -8.59
C SER A 127 -28.06 -19.88 -8.06
N ARG A 128 -29.20 -20.11 -8.70
CA ARG A 128 -30.49 -19.63 -8.24
C ARG A 128 -30.84 -20.28 -6.91
N ASN A 129 -31.16 -19.48 -5.91
CA ASN A 129 -31.59 -19.99 -4.60
C ASN A 129 -32.96 -20.69 -4.70
N PRO A 130 -33.05 -21.99 -4.39
CA PRO A 130 -34.30 -22.75 -4.47
C PRO A 130 -35.32 -22.39 -3.37
N ARG A 131 -34.89 -21.67 -2.32
CA ARG A 131 -35.76 -21.27 -1.19
C ARG A 131 -36.36 -19.87 -1.34
N ALA A 132 -35.99 -19.13 -2.39
CA ALA A 132 -36.55 -17.81 -2.66
C ALA A 132 -38.04 -17.91 -2.96
N SER A 133 -38.84 -17.02 -2.37
CA SER A 133 -40.28 -16.94 -2.70
C SER A 133 -40.44 -16.52 -4.16
N LYS A 134 -41.52 -16.93 -4.83
CA LYS A 134 -41.77 -16.57 -6.24
C LYS A 134 -41.96 -15.06 -6.47
N GLU A 135 -42.14 -14.31 -5.39
CA GLU A 135 -42.41 -12.87 -5.38
C GLU A 135 -41.19 -12.05 -4.91
N SER A 136 -40.09 -12.69 -4.49
CA SER A 136 -38.95 -11.94 -3.97
C SER A 136 -38.19 -11.24 -5.10
N SER A 137 -38.06 -9.93 -4.95
CA SER A 137 -37.37 -9.03 -5.90
C SER A 137 -35.95 -8.69 -5.43
N ASP A 138 -35.50 -9.26 -4.32
CA ASP A 138 -34.25 -8.93 -3.66
C ASP A 138 -33.08 -9.74 -4.26
N PRO A 139 -32.09 -9.10 -4.90
CA PRO A 139 -30.94 -9.78 -5.49
C PRO A 139 -30.09 -10.55 -4.48
N ARG A 140 -30.11 -10.16 -3.19
CA ARG A 140 -29.36 -10.83 -2.11
C ARG A 140 -29.84 -12.25 -1.86
N GLU A 141 -31.06 -12.56 -2.29
CA GLU A 141 -31.64 -13.89 -2.16
C GLU A 141 -31.35 -14.79 -3.38
N ALA A 142 -30.84 -14.26 -4.49
CA ALA A 142 -31.02 -14.90 -5.79
C ALA A 142 -29.78 -15.57 -6.40
N GLU A 143 -28.55 -15.06 -6.22
CA GLU A 143 -27.43 -15.42 -7.11
C GLU A 143 -26.03 -15.29 -6.45
N GLU A 144 -25.09 -16.17 -6.81
CA GLU A 144 -23.62 -15.99 -6.66
C GLU A 144 -22.98 -15.82 -8.06
N ILE A 145 -21.68 -15.83 -8.38
CA ILE A 145 -21.19 -15.82 -9.80
C ILE A 145 -20.02 -16.79 -9.95
N LEU A 146 -19.86 -17.54 -11.06
CA LEU A 146 -18.70 -18.45 -11.22
C LEU A 146 -17.50 -17.78 -11.86
N PHE A 147 -16.41 -17.74 -11.11
CA PHE A 147 -15.07 -17.41 -11.59
C PHE A 147 -14.12 -18.46 -11.05
N HIS A 148 -13.15 -18.93 -11.83
CA HIS A 148 -11.98 -19.62 -11.31
C HIS A 148 -10.76 -18.78 -11.67
N ILE A 149 -10.14 -18.15 -10.67
CA ILE A 149 -9.02 -17.26 -10.87
C ILE A 149 -7.86 -17.74 -10.02
N SER A 150 -6.75 -18.09 -10.64
CA SER A 150 -5.47 -18.30 -9.96
C SER A 150 -4.72 -16.98 -9.97
N ILE A 151 -4.34 -16.52 -8.79
CA ILE A 151 -3.75 -15.21 -8.58
C ILE A 151 -2.36 -15.40 -8.00
N TYR A 152 -1.36 -14.76 -8.59
CA TYR A 152 0.01 -14.78 -8.10
C TYR A 152 0.34 -13.40 -7.53
N VAL A 153 0.72 -13.40 -6.26
CA VAL A 153 1.09 -12.22 -5.48
C VAL A 153 2.62 -12.16 -5.42
N ASN A 154 3.18 -11.04 -5.83
CA ASN A 154 4.61 -10.71 -5.74
C ASN A 154 4.79 -9.46 -4.88
#